data_AF-A0A7Y3L2X3-F1
#
_entry.id   AF-A0A7Y3L2X3-F1
#
_cell.length_a   1.000
_cell.length_b   1.000
_cell.length_c   1.000
_cell.angle_alpha   90.00
_cell.angle_beta   90.00
_cell.angle_gamma   90.00
#
_symmetry.space_group_name_H-M   'P 1'
#
loop_
_entity.id
_entity.type
_entity.pdbx_description
1 polymer ?
#
loop_
_entity_poly.entity_id
_entity_poly.type
_entity_poly.pdbx_seq_one_letter_code
_entity_poly.pdbx_strand_id
1 'polypeptide(L)'
;MDLDDAIQRVIQSQGYTIGPVQPPSLTDIGQLIEFLISLKHQAAAQRWLCGREYISDLDKALDRASDAFAKGRDQQTRKELRRFTQQLSDKRRNRTEDSREHSRDQDCDERPRVTEDAYYMLTANADYILSKLPKNDGGKHDDGKDRRQELLR
;
A
#
# COMPACT_ATOMS: atom_id res chain seq x y z
N MET A 1 -7.75 -17.29 32.99
CA MET A 1 -8.31 -17.50 31.64
C MET A 1 -7.90 -16.30 30.84
N ASP A 2 -6.79 -16.44 30.13
CA ASP A 2 -6.14 -15.38 29.40
C ASP A 2 -6.97 -15.02 28.17
N LEU A 3 -7.17 -13.71 27.99
CA LEU A 3 -7.94 -13.10 26.91
C LEU A 3 -7.40 -13.47 25.52
N ASP A 4 -6.17 -13.97 25.46
CA ASP A 4 -5.44 -14.41 24.28
C ASP A 4 -5.97 -15.74 23.69
N ASP A 5 -6.42 -16.68 24.54
CA ASP A 5 -6.91 -18.01 24.08
C ASP A 5 -8.31 -17.93 23.44
N ALA A 6 -9.13 -16.98 23.92
CA ALA A 6 -10.47 -16.75 23.39
C ALA A 6 -10.45 -16.13 21.98
N ILE A 7 -9.43 -15.32 21.68
CA ILE A 7 -9.27 -14.71 20.36
C ILE A 7 -8.76 -15.73 19.35
N GLN A 8 -7.86 -16.63 19.74
CA GLN A 8 -7.34 -17.69 18.85
C GLN A 8 -8.41 -18.73 18.46
N ARG A 9 -9.38 -19.01 19.33
CA ARG A 9 -10.43 -20.01 19.05
C ARG A 9 -11.53 -19.55 18.10
N VAL A 10 -11.81 -18.26 18.01
CA VAL A 10 -12.78 -17.73 17.03
C VAL A 10 -12.22 -17.78 15.60
N ILE A 11 -10.90 -17.77 15.44
CA ILE A 11 -10.21 -17.70 14.15
C ILE A 11 -10.18 -19.06 13.42
N GLN A 12 -10.40 -20.18 14.11
CA GLN A 12 -10.23 -21.52 13.52
C GLN A 12 -11.49 -22.17 12.93
N SER A 13 -12.69 -21.60 13.12
CA SER A 13 -13.94 -22.31 12.74
C SER A 13 -14.59 -21.86 11.44
N GLN A 14 -14.06 -20.86 10.74
CA GLN A 14 -14.51 -20.53 9.38
C GLN A 14 -13.27 -20.18 8.55
N GLY A 15 -13.08 -20.86 7.43
CA GLY A 15 -11.91 -20.72 6.54
C GLY A 15 -11.83 -19.39 5.78
N TYR A 16 -12.05 -18.27 6.48
CA TYR A 16 -11.93 -16.90 6.00
C TYR A 16 -11.42 -16.03 7.15
N THR A 17 -10.11 -15.85 7.23
CA THR A 17 -9.46 -14.93 8.16
C THR A 17 -9.56 -13.50 7.64
N ILE A 18 -10.62 -12.79 8.01
CA ILE A 18 -10.61 -11.32 8.07
C ILE A 18 -9.91 -10.94 9.38
N GLY A 19 -8.58 -10.86 9.33
CA GLY A 19 -7.72 -10.27 10.36
C GLY A 19 -6.76 -9.29 9.70
N PRO A 20 -6.01 -8.46 10.45
CA PRO A 20 -4.98 -7.62 9.86
C PRO A 20 -4.05 -8.55 9.10
N VAL A 21 -4.05 -8.46 7.77
CA VAL A 21 -3.13 -9.20 6.92
C VAL A 21 -1.74 -8.75 7.33
N GLN A 22 -1.13 -9.52 8.21
CA GLN A 22 0.28 -9.42 8.49
C GLN A 22 0.92 -9.78 7.15
N PRO A 23 1.74 -8.89 6.55
CA PRO A 23 2.47 -9.28 5.37
C PRO A 23 3.21 -10.57 5.74
N PRO A 24 3.21 -11.59 4.86
CA PRO A 24 4.00 -12.79 5.10
C PRO A 24 5.44 -12.40 5.45
N SER A 25 6.24 -13.31 6.00
CA SER A 25 7.66 -13.10 6.33
C SER A 25 8.56 -12.76 5.12
N LEU A 26 7.96 -12.25 4.05
CA LEU A 26 8.56 -11.49 2.96
C LEU A 26 9.30 -10.29 3.54
N THR A 27 10.62 -10.43 3.59
CA THR A 27 11.55 -9.33 3.83
C THR A 27 11.89 -8.59 2.54
N ASP A 28 11.59 -9.20 1.39
CA ASP A 28 11.82 -8.60 0.07
C ASP A 28 10.69 -7.64 -0.31
N ILE A 29 11.08 -6.41 -0.68
CA ILE A 29 10.15 -5.34 -1.04
C ILE A 29 9.46 -5.63 -2.37
N GLY A 30 10.12 -6.31 -3.31
CA GLY A 30 9.52 -6.72 -4.58
C GLY A 30 8.35 -7.67 -4.36
N GLN A 31 8.55 -8.71 -3.54
CA GLN A 31 7.49 -9.65 -3.17
C GLN A 31 6.35 -8.98 -2.40
N LEU A 32 6.66 -7.98 -1.56
CA LEU A 32 5.61 -7.20 -0.88
C LEU A 32 4.77 -6.37 -1.86
N ILE A 33 5.38 -5.81 -2.92
CA ILE A 33 4.65 -5.10 -3.98
C ILE A 33 3.76 -6.07 -4.76
N GLU A 34 4.25 -7.26 -5.12
CA GLU A 34 3.45 -8.30 -5.78
C GLU A 34 2.29 -8.78 -4.90
N PHE A 35 2.52 -8.89 -3.60
CA PHE A 35 1.48 -9.19 -2.63
C PHE A 35 0.41 -8.09 -2.57
N LEU A 36 0.81 -6.82 -2.57
CA LEU A 36 -0.11 -5.69 -2.63
C LEU A 36 -0.96 -5.68 -3.92
N ILE A 37 -0.37 -6.06 -5.07
CA ILE A 37 -1.11 -6.24 -6.33
C ILE A 37 -2.17 -7.33 -6.17
N SER A 38 -1.79 -8.47 -5.60
CA SER A 38 -2.71 -9.60 -5.36
C SER A 38 -3.87 -9.21 -4.43
N LEU A 39 -3.58 -8.52 -3.33
CA LEU A 39 -4.59 -7.99 -2.41
C LEU A 39 -5.55 -7.02 -3.12
N LYS A 40 -5.03 -6.17 -4.03
CA LYS A 40 -5.86 -5.28 -4.83
C LYS A 40 -6.78 -6.05 -5.76
N HIS A 41 -6.32 -7.11 -6.44
CA HIS A 41 -7.18 -7.93 -7.30
C HIS A 41 -8.23 -8.67 -6.49
N GLN A 42 -7.87 -9.18 -5.31
CA GLN A 42 -8.82 -9.79 -4.39
C GLN A 42 -9.89 -8.79 -3.93
N ALA A 43 -9.50 -7.56 -3.57
CA ALA A 43 -10.44 -6.51 -3.21
C ALA A 43 -11.38 -6.15 -4.38
N ALA A 44 -10.88 -6.12 -5.62
CA ALA A 44 -11.72 -5.94 -6.79
C ALA A 44 -12.69 -7.12 -7.01
N ALA A 45 -12.23 -8.36 -6.87
CA ALA A 45 -13.05 -9.56 -7.02
C ALA A 45 -14.17 -9.63 -5.96
N GLN A 46 -13.89 -9.16 -4.74
CA GLN A 46 -14.87 -9.04 -3.66
C GLN A 46 -15.79 -7.82 -3.80
N ARG A 47 -15.69 -7.05 -4.90
CA ARG A 47 -16.43 -5.81 -5.15
C ARG A 47 -16.19 -4.74 -4.07
N TRP A 48 -15.03 -4.79 -3.41
CA TRP A 48 -14.57 -3.78 -2.47
C TRP A 48 -13.90 -2.60 -3.17
N LEU A 49 -13.38 -2.85 -4.38
CA LEU A 49 -12.99 -1.85 -5.36
C LEU A 49 -13.91 -1.95 -6.56
N CYS A 50 -14.46 -0.83 -7.00
CA CYS A 50 -15.31 -0.71 -8.19
C CYS A 50 -14.79 0.37 -9.14
N GLY A 51 -15.28 0.35 -10.37
CA GLY A 51 -14.90 1.23 -11.47
C GLY A 51 -13.68 0.70 -12.21
N ARG A 52 -13.91 0.18 -13.42
CA ARG A 52 -12.86 -0.47 -14.23
C ARG A 52 -11.66 0.41 -14.49
N GLU A 53 -11.88 1.67 -14.87
CA GLU A 53 -10.79 2.63 -15.10
C GLU A 53 -10.02 2.93 -13.81
N TYR A 54 -10.72 3.06 -12.70
CA TYR A 54 -10.12 3.29 -11.39
C TYR A 54 -9.24 2.12 -10.95
N ILE A 55 -9.74 0.89 -11.09
CA ILE A 55 -8.96 -0.33 -10.81
C ILE A 55 -7.75 -0.40 -11.74
N SER A 56 -7.90 -0.05 -13.02
CA SER A 56 -6.79 0.01 -13.98
C SER A 56 -5.73 1.06 -13.60
N ASP A 57 -6.14 2.23 -13.10
CA ASP A 57 -5.19 3.25 -12.63
C ASP A 57 -4.45 2.83 -11.35
N LEU A 58 -5.11 2.06 -10.48
CA LEU A 58 -4.44 1.40 -9.35
C LEU A 58 -3.43 0.35 -9.83
N ASP A 59 -3.77 -0.48 -10.83
CA ASP A 59 -2.82 -1.43 -11.43
C ASP A 59 -1.60 -0.71 -12.02
N LYS A 60 -1.82 0.36 -12.80
CA LYS A 60 -0.72 1.15 -13.38
C LYS A 60 0.20 1.74 -12.32
N ALA A 61 -0.33 2.20 -11.19
CA ALA A 61 0.49 2.74 -10.11
C ALA A 61 1.36 1.64 -9.46
N LEU A 62 0.78 0.46 -9.21
CA LEU A 62 1.52 -0.66 -8.62
C LEU A 62 2.53 -1.28 -9.59
N ASP A 63 2.20 -1.40 -10.87
CA ASP A 63 3.10 -1.86 -11.93
C ASP A 63 4.32 -0.94 -12.05
N ARG A 64 4.11 0.38 -12.07
CA ARG A 64 5.20 1.37 -12.07
C ARG A 64 6.02 1.34 -10.78
N ALA A 65 5.40 1.07 -9.62
CA ALA A 65 6.12 0.91 -8.37
C ALA A 65 7.05 -0.32 -8.41
N SER A 66 6.53 -1.44 -8.95
CA SER A 66 7.28 -2.68 -9.14
C SER A 66 8.45 -2.50 -10.11
N ASP A 67 8.19 -1.92 -11.29
CA ASP A 67 9.22 -1.62 -12.29
C ASP A 67 10.29 -0.67 -11.76
N ALA A 68 9.89 0.38 -11.04
CA ALA A 68 10.81 1.32 -10.42
C ALA A 68 11.70 0.63 -9.37
N PHE A 69 11.11 -0.26 -8.55
CA PHE A 69 11.85 -0.99 -7.54
C PHE A 69 12.85 -1.97 -8.17
N ALA A 70 12.43 -2.73 -9.18
CA ALA A 70 13.30 -3.64 -9.92
C ALA A 70 14.49 -2.91 -10.58
N LYS A 71 14.33 -1.62 -10.94
CA LYS A 71 15.38 -0.76 -11.48
C LYS A 71 16.22 -0.03 -10.41
N GLY A 72 16.00 -0.30 -9.12
CA GLY A 72 16.69 0.37 -8.01
C GLY A 72 16.33 1.86 -7.86
N ARG A 73 15.14 2.26 -8.28
CA ARG A 73 14.67 3.67 -8.25
C ARG A 73 13.74 3.90 -7.05
N ASP A 74 14.26 3.79 -5.83
CA ASP A 74 13.47 3.83 -4.60
C ASP A 74 12.59 5.09 -4.44
N GLN A 75 13.08 6.25 -4.88
CA GLN A 75 12.30 7.49 -4.86
C GLN A 75 11.08 7.42 -5.78
N GLN A 76 11.24 6.81 -6.96
CA GLN A 76 10.16 6.64 -7.91
C GLN A 76 9.17 5.56 -7.40
N THR A 77 9.66 4.50 -6.76
CA THR A 77 8.81 3.50 -6.06
C THR A 77 7.97 4.18 -4.98
N ARG A 78 8.59 5.01 -4.13
CA ARG A 78 7.88 5.78 -3.09
C ARG A 78 6.81 6.70 -3.68
N LYS A 79 7.12 7.38 -4.79
CA LYS A 79 6.20 8.27 -5.47
C LYS A 79 4.97 7.52 -5.99
N GLU A 80 5.13 6.38 -6.64
CA GLU A 80 4.00 5.62 -7.17
C GLU A 80 3.17 4.94 -6.06
N LEU A 81 3.80 4.44 -5.00
CA LEU A 81 3.08 3.92 -3.82
C LEU A 81 2.26 5.01 -3.12
N ARG A 82 2.81 6.23 -2.99
CA ARG A 82 2.03 7.38 -2.47
C ARG A 82 0.90 7.80 -3.39
N ARG A 83 1.12 7.74 -4.71
CA ARG A 83 0.05 8.00 -5.68
C ARG A 83 -1.06 6.97 -5.56
N PHE A 84 -0.72 5.69 -5.38
CA PHE A 84 -1.67 4.62 -5.12
C PHE A 84 -2.51 4.90 -3.86
N THR A 85 -1.89 5.20 -2.72
CA THR A 85 -2.63 5.49 -1.48
C THR A 85 -3.45 6.78 -1.56
N GLN A 86 -2.96 7.80 -2.27
CA GLN A 86 -3.71 9.03 -2.51
C GLN A 86 -4.98 8.77 -3.34
N GLN A 87 -4.89 7.94 -4.39
CA GLN A 87 -6.07 7.56 -5.19
C GLN A 87 -7.13 6.81 -4.38
N LEU A 88 -6.72 5.97 -3.42
CA LEU A 88 -7.63 5.32 -2.47
C LEU A 88 -8.32 6.35 -1.57
N SER A 89 -7.56 7.30 -1.03
CA SER A 89 -8.08 8.35 -0.14
C SER A 89 -9.05 9.30 -0.84
N ASP A 90 -8.66 9.81 -2.02
CA ASP A 90 -9.47 10.73 -2.81
C ASP A 90 -10.82 10.10 -3.18
N LYS A 91 -10.79 8.82 -3.57
CA LYS A 91 -12.01 8.09 -3.92
C LYS A 91 -12.91 7.80 -2.71
N ARG A 92 -12.33 7.51 -1.55
CA ARG A 92 -13.09 7.36 -0.30
C ARG A 92 -13.76 8.68 0.10
N ARG A 93 -13.04 9.81 0.04
CA ARG A 93 -13.54 11.14 0.40
C ARG A 93 -14.72 11.57 -0.48
N ASN A 94 -14.59 11.38 -1.79
CA ASN A 94 -15.65 11.73 -2.76
C ASN A 94 -16.94 10.89 -2.57
N ARG A 95 -16.88 9.77 -1.83
CA ARG A 95 -18.08 8.97 -1.48
C ARG A 95 -18.85 9.56 -0.29
N THR A 96 -18.15 10.15 0.67
CA THR A 96 -18.79 10.78 1.84
C THR A 96 -19.69 11.95 1.43
N GLU A 97 -19.36 12.63 0.33
CA GLU A 97 -20.12 13.76 -0.21
C GLU A 97 -21.36 13.36 -1.03
N ASP A 98 -21.41 12.11 -1.51
CA ASP A 98 -22.49 11.58 -2.37
C ASP A 98 -23.51 10.71 -1.60
N SER A 99 -23.32 10.54 -0.29
CA SER A 99 -24.09 9.61 0.56
C SER A 99 -25.54 10.04 0.87
N ARG A 100 -26.15 10.89 0.03
CA ARG A 100 -27.59 11.21 0.09
C ARG A 100 -28.45 10.35 -0.82
N GLU A 101 -27.88 9.55 -1.72
CA GLU A 101 -28.65 8.69 -2.61
C GLU A 101 -28.45 7.20 -2.31
N HIS A 102 -29.41 6.70 -1.52
CA HIS A 102 -30.03 5.38 -1.60
C HIS A 102 -29.18 4.15 -1.98
N SER A 103 -29.10 3.25 -0.99
CA SER A 103 -29.04 1.79 -1.15
C SER A 103 -29.79 1.30 -2.39
N ARG A 104 -29.06 0.86 -3.41
CA ARG A 104 -29.49 -0.14 -4.39
C ARG A 104 -28.24 -0.66 -5.08
N ASP A 105 -28.34 -1.90 -5.53
CA ASP A 105 -27.36 -2.69 -6.25
C ASP A 105 -26.79 -1.92 -7.46
N GLN A 106 -25.88 -0.97 -7.22
CA GLN A 106 -25.16 -0.29 -8.28
C GLN A 106 -24.13 -1.27 -8.82
N ASP A 107 -24.18 -1.44 -10.15
CA ASP A 107 -23.21 -2.25 -10.86
C ASP A 107 -21.79 -1.75 -10.55
N CYS A 108 -20.91 -2.69 -10.21
CA CYS A 108 -19.55 -2.35 -9.75
C CYS A 108 -18.69 -1.82 -10.91
N ASP A 109 -19.15 -1.90 -12.16
CA ASP A 109 -18.45 -1.36 -13.32
C ASP A 109 -18.72 0.15 -13.50
N GLU A 110 -19.90 0.65 -13.11
CA GLU A 110 -20.35 2.00 -13.49
C GLU A 110 -19.80 3.14 -12.63
N ARG A 111 -19.58 2.90 -11.32
CA ARG A 111 -19.15 3.97 -10.41
C ARG A 111 -17.96 3.54 -9.56
N PRO A 112 -16.85 4.29 -9.58
CA PRO A 112 -15.71 3.88 -8.78
C PRO A 112 -16.02 4.01 -7.29
N ARG A 113 -15.62 3.00 -6.53
CA ARG A 113 -15.90 2.89 -5.09
C ARG A 113 -14.76 2.17 -4.42
N VAL A 114 -14.49 2.58 -3.18
CA VAL A 114 -13.57 1.90 -2.26
C VAL A 114 -14.33 1.66 -0.96
N THR A 115 -14.40 0.42 -0.49
CA THR A 115 -14.94 0.10 0.84
C THR A 115 -13.92 0.45 1.91
N GLU A 116 -14.40 0.54 3.15
CA GLU A 116 -13.52 0.82 4.29
C GLU A 116 -12.47 -0.28 4.50
N ASP A 117 -12.88 -1.55 4.38
CA ASP A 117 -11.98 -2.70 4.47
C ASP A 117 -10.87 -2.66 3.41
N ALA A 118 -11.22 -2.44 2.14
CA ALA A 118 -10.21 -2.32 1.08
C ALA A 118 -9.29 -1.11 1.29
N TYR A 119 -9.84 0.02 1.73
CA TYR A 119 -9.02 1.19 2.03
C TYR A 119 -7.96 0.86 3.09
N TYR A 120 -8.35 0.34 4.24
CA TYR A 120 -7.40 0.07 5.32
C TYR A 120 -6.41 -1.05 4.96
N MET A 121 -6.89 -2.13 4.35
CA MET A 121 -6.03 -3.25 3.93
C MET A 121 -4.96 -2.77 2.95
N LEU A 122 -5.34 -2.06 1.89
CA LEU A 122 -4.41 -1.65 0.84
C LEU A 122 -3.48 -0.51 1.29
N THR A 123 -3.98 0.45 2.06
CA THR A 123 -3.16 1.56 2.56
C THR A 123 -2.17 1.10 3.63
N ALA A 124 -2.56 0.22 4.55
CA ALA A 124 -1.64 -0.32 5.56
C ALA A 124 -0.49 -1.12 4.93
N ASN A 125 -0.78 -1.94 3.92
CA ASN A 125 0.25 -2.69 3.20
C ASN A 125 1.17 -1.76 2.39
N ALA A 126 0.63 -0.74 1.72
CA ALA A 126 1.44 0.25 1.01
C ALA A 126 2.32 1.07 1.97
N ASP A 127 1.80 1.47 3.14
CA ASP A 127 2.57 2.20 4.16
C ASP A 127 3.68 1.34 4.76
N TYR A 128 3.39 0.05 5.01
CA TYR A 128 4.40 -0.91 5.42
C TYR A 128 5.55 -0.99 4.42
N ILE A 129 5.26 -1.11 3.12
CA ILE A 129 6.29 -1.13 2.07
C ILE A 129 7.10 0.18 2.06
N LEU A 130 6.41 1.33 2.15
CA LEU A 130 7.06 2.65 2.23
C LEU A 130 8.01 2.76 3.44
N SER A 131 7.65 2.16 4.58
CA SER A 131 8.48 2.13 5.79
C SER A 131 9.75 1.27 5.62
N LYS A 132 9.71 0.27 4.73
CA LYS A 132 10.83 -0.65 4.45
C LYS A 132 11.77 -0.17 3.35
N LEU A 133 11.29 0.67 2.43
CA LEU A 133 12.14 1.26 1.39
C LEU A 133 13.30 2.05 2.01
N PRO A 134 14.53 1.93 1.48
CA PRO A 134 15.67 2.65 2.01
C PRO A 134 15.36 4.14 2.09
N LYS A 135 15.61 4.72 3.26
CA LYS A 135 15.61 6.17 3.40
C LYS A 135 16.81 6.61 2.60
N ASN A 136 16.57 7.36 1.53
CA ASN A 136 17.64 8.01 0.79
C ASN A 136 18.16 9.13 1.71
N ASP A 137 18.92 8.76 2.75
CA ASP A 137 19.77 9.66 3.50
C ASP A 137 20.76 10.16 2.45
N GLY A 138 20.49 11.35 1.92
CA GLY A 138 21.37 11.98 0.94
C GLY A 138 22.78 11.87 1.47
N GLY A 139 23.59 11.04 0.81
CA GLY A 139 24.96 10.81 1.18
C GLY A 139 25.68 12.15 1.17
N LYS A 140 25.78 12.77 2.36
CA LYS A 140 26.98 13.51 2.71
C LYS A 140 28.07 12.44 2.80
N HIS A 141 28.66 12.12 1.66
CA HIS A 141 30.10 11.89 1.65
C HIS A 141 30.70 13.19 2.18
N ASP A 142 30.96 13.21 3.48
CA ASP A 142 31.92 14.15 4.05
C ASP A 142 33.27 13.65 3.52
N ASP A 143 33.58 14.11 2.31
CA ASP A 143 34.86 13.96 1.65
C ASP A 143 35.89 14.44 2.66
N GLY A 144 36.72 13.51 3.14
CA GLY A 144 37.82 13.78 4.04
C GLY A 144 38.72 14.86 3.46
N LYS A 145 38.41 16.13 3.75
CA LYS A 145 39.30 17.25 3.50
C LYS A 145 40.37 17.22 4.57
N ASP A 146 41.40 16.46 4.22
CA ASP A 146 42.77 16.92 4.20
C ASP A 146 43.18 17.76 5.42
N ARG A 147 43.65 17.00 6.41
CA ARG A 147 44.37 17.44 7.60
C ARG A 147 45.73 18.04 7.22
N ARG A 148 45.74 19.15 6.48
CA ARG A 148 46.93 19.95 6.17
C ARG A 148 46.66 21.44 6.34
N GLN A 149 46.64 21.88 7.59
CA GLN A 149 47.19 23.18 7.98
C GLN A 149 47.82 23.04 9.37
N GLU A 150 48.92 22.30 9.42
CA GLU A 150 49.99 22.53 10.36
C GLU A 150 51.24 22.76 9.50
N LEU A 151 51.99 23.82 9.80
CA LEU A 151 53.12 24.38 9.04
C LEU A 151 52.73 25.41 7.96
N LEU A 152 52.53 26.66 8.38
CA LEU A 152 53.33 27.80 7.88
C LEU A 152 52.99 29.09 8.66
N ARG A 153 53.94 29.47 9.52
CA ARG A 153 54.18 30.77 10.19
C ARG A 153 53.43 31.09 11.48
#